data_AF-A0A948V2K8-F1
#
_entry.id   AF-A0A948V2K8-F1
#
_cell.length_a   1.000
_cell.length_b   1.000
_cell.length_c   1.000
_cell.angle_alpha   90.00
_cell.angle_beta   90.00
_cell.angle_gamma   90.00
#
_symmetry.space_group_name_H-M   'P 1'
#
loop_
_entity.id
_entity.type
_entity.pdbx_description
1 polymer ?
#
loop_
_entity_poly.entity_id
_entity_poly.type
_entity_poly.pdbx_seq_one_letter_code
_entity_poly.pdbx_strand_id
1 'polypeptide(L)'
;LIQALRTQMNLQTPALLISTSRIHSKSYQTNFRILIAFFLIICSFTGFAHSGKAKYHLIIDTDGALDDLRALCLFMASADFEIQAITTSDGVLSPAQALEKVRSLLEHFGHEGIPTGMGSTVLENAPPWRPLNRSISWSGPDSDLKSFRSGPQHSTSLDAVPVIRGALENENDPVIFVCLGSLTNLAEIVRTAPNFLKRIERVVWYVDNIDPLSGTNFDFDREAARIVLESPLRIEAVTNSGAPSFIVDKAFLAELSGLDSRYSPVILTSHSTPDVNLLLERGHLQFWDDLIPVYLLYPGLFTGLPVGNTRPTWMVSIKDRATMKEWISTCYAKILTDRNRVRSKVFDGFPEKADLFAPDVRPLMTDIIQRHGREEWRLGVLTNELHGHLGIYAVIGTKMGLRAREFFHIGIDDISVFSLAGKIPPLSCMNDGLQVSTGSTVGHGLFSVRSEPPFVPEASFTFKNRTVHLKLKDELWSIIKKDIKQGIERLGLNTEPYWRHVRELALRYWRDWDRMEIFEINPLS
;
A
#
# COMPACT_ATOMS: atom_id res chain seq x y z
N LEU A 1 51.54 28.88 -40.33
CA LEU A 1 53.01 28.91 -40.54
C LEU A 1 53.61 27.80 -39.67
N ILE A 2 53.57 26.55 -40.13
CA ILE A 2 54.43 26.02 -41.20
C ILE A 2 55.83 25.78 -40.63
N GLN A 3 56.13 24.50 -40.40
CA GLN A 3 57.22 23.87 -41.13
C GLN A 3 58.54 24.66 -41.10
N ALA A 4 59.00 24.99 -39.91
CA ALA A 4 60.41 24.84 -39.61
C ALA A 4 60.64 23.40 -39.16
N LEU A 5 61.71 22.81 -39.69
CA LEU A 5 62.32 21.54 -39.27
C LEU A 5 61.75 20.26 -39.89
N ARG A 6 62.25 20.00 -41.11
CA ARG A 6 62.88 18.70 -41.46
C ARG A 6 63.72 18.22 -40.25
N THR A 7 63.87 16.94 -39.92
CA THR A 7 64.61 15.95 -40.70
C THR A 7 64.55 14.58 -39.99
N GLN A 8 64.74 13.51 -40.78
CA GLN A 8 65.24 12.16 -40.44
C GLN A 8 64.25 11.20 -39.75
N MET A 9 64.09 9.93 -40.16
CA MET A 9 64.90 9.12 -41.07
C MET A 9 64.07 7.95 -41.65
N ASN A 10 64.34 7.67 -42.92
CA ASN A 10 63.89 6.52 -43.70
C ASN A 10 64.33 5.17 -43.09
N LEU A 11 63.64 4.12 -43.57
CA LEU A 11 64.11 2.78 -43.97
C LEU A 11 63.21 1.71 -43.31
N GLN A 12 62.64 0.71 -43.99
CA GLN A 12 62.52 0.35 -45.40
C GLN A 12 61.49 -0.80 -45.39
N THR A 13 60.47 -0.74 -46.23
CA THR A 13 59.70 -1.93 -46.64
C THR A 13 60.44 -2.63 -47.79
N PRO A 14 60.21 -3.93 -47.97
CA PRO A 14 59.67 -4.31 -49.27
C PRO A 14 58.42 -5.19 -49.15
N ALA A 15 57.44 -4.85 -49.97
CA ALA A 15 56.25 -5.62 -50.22
C ALA A 15 56.58 -6.87 -51.04
N LEU A 16 55.91 -7.99 -50.74
CA LEU A 16 55.64 -9.04 -51.73
C LEU A 16 54.22 -9.61 -51.52
N LEU A 17 53.34 -9.19 -52.42
CA LEU A 17 52.32 -9.98 -53.13
C LEU A 17 51.44 -10.97 -52.34
N ILE A 18 50.26 -10.45 -52.00
CA ILE A 18 48.91 -11.04 -52.18
C ILE A 18 48.84 -12.57 -52.32
N SER A 19 48.31 -13.21 -51.28
CA SER A 19 47.45 -14.40 -51.42
C SER A 19 46.28 -14.26 -50.46
N THR A 20 45.08 -14.28 -51.03
CA THR A 20 43.79 -14.15 -50.36
C THR A 20 43.49 -15.37 -49.49
N SER A 21 43.45 -15.21 -48.18
CA SER A 21 42.65 -16.07 -47.31
C SER A 21 41.72 -15.21 -46.45
N ARG A 22 40.49 -15.15 -46.93
CA ARG A 22 39.31 -14.51 -46.38
C ARG A 22 38.91 -15.18 -45.05
N ILE A 23 39.55 -14.87 -43.93
CA ILE A 23 39.21 -15.43 -42.61
C ILE A 23 39.30 -14.34 -41.52
N HIS A 24 38.22 -14.23 -40.74
CA HIS A 24 38.07 -13.44 -39.50
C HIS A 24 37.95 -11.90 -39.56
N SER A 25 36.86 -11.39 -40.16
CA SER A 25 36.32 -10.06 -39.78
C SER A 25 34.92 -10.10 -39.14
N LYS A 26 34.22 -11.24 -39.18
CA LYS A 26 32.91 -11.39 -38.50
C LYS A 26 33.01 -11.59 -36.99
N SER A 27 34.09 -12.19 -36.48
CA SER A 27 34.20 -12.50 -35.04
C SER A 27 34.40 -11.23 -34.18
N TYR A 28 35.16 -10.24 -34.65
CA TYR A 28 35.40 -9.02 -33.89
C TYR A 28 34.18 -8.09 -33.82
N GLN A 29 33.39 -7.98 -34.89
CA GLN A 29 32.15 -7.20 -34.84
C GLN A 29 31.05 -7.88 -34.02
N THR A 30 30.97 -9.20 -34.04
CA THR A 30 30.03 -9.95 -33.19
C THR A 30 30.43 -9.86 -31.72
N ASN A 31 31.73 -9.96 -31.39
CA ASN A 31 32.21 -9.83 -30.01
C ASN A 31 32.06 -8.41 -29.45
N PHE A 32 32.21 -7.36 -30.28
CA PHE A 32 31.99 -5.97 -29.85
C PHE A 32 30.51 -5.63 -29.66
N ARG A 33 29.61 -6.19 -30.49
CA ARG A 33 28.15 -6.06 -30.29
C ARG A 33 27.65 -6.85 -29.07
N ILE A 34 28.24 -8.02 -28.80
CA ILE A 34 27.95 -8.78 -27.58
C ILE A 34 28.46 -8.03 -26.35
N LEU A 35 29.63 -7.38 -26.39
CA LEU A 35 30.12 -6.57 -25.27
C LEU A 35 29.25 -5.33 -25.01
N ILE A 36 28.76 -4.64 -26.05
CA ILE A 36 27.84 -3.50 -25.90
C ILE A 36 26.47 -3.97 -25.41
N ALA A 37 25.98 -5.12 -25.87
CA ALA A 37 24.75 -5.72 -25.34
C ALA A 37 24.92 -6.15 -23.87
N PHE A 38 26.07 -6.72 -23.48
CA PHE A 38 26.38 -7.05 -22.09
C PHE A 38 26.52 -5.79 -21.23
N PHE A 39 27.14 -4.72 -21.75
CA PHE A 39 27.29 -3.45 -21.02
C PHE A 39 25.96 -2.70 -20.90
N LEU A 40 25.08 -2.75 -21.91
CA LEU A 40 23.72 -2.22 -21.82
C LEU A 40 22.82 -3.05 -20.90
N ILE A 41 23.00 -4.37 -20.83
CA ILE A 41 22.33 -5.22 -19.85
C ILE A 41 22.83 -4.92 -18.43
N ILE A 42 24.13 -4.66 -18.23
CA ILE A 42 24.68 -4.28 -16.91
C ILE A 42 24.26 -2.84 -16.51
N CYS A 43 24.06 -1.93 -17.46
CA CYS A 43 23.58 -0.57 -17.18
C CYS A 43 22.05 -0.42 -17.12
N SER A 44 21.26 -1.44 -17.47
CA SER A 44 19.80 -1.45 -17.34
C SER A 44 19.29 -2.27 -16.16
N PHE A 45 20.17 -2.96 -15.44
CA PHE A 45 19.85 -3.57 -14.14
C PHE A 45 20.43 -2.72 -13.01
N THR A 46 19.85 -1.54 -12.76
CA THR A 46 19.70 -1.10 -11.37
C THR A 46 18.66 -2.03 -10.73
N GLY A 47 19.08 -3.27 -10.48
CA GLY A 47 18.33 -4.19 -9.66
C GLY A 47 18.32 -3.61 -8.26
N PHE A 48 17.34 -2.75 -7.99
CA PHE A 48 17.05 -2.38 -6.62
C PHE A 48 16.63 -3.67 -5.90
N ALA A 49 17.55 -4.20 -5.09
CA ALA A 49 17.32 -5.36 -4.26
C ALA A 49 16.34 -4.98 -3.14
N HIS A 50 15.05 -4.93 -3.44
CA HIS A 50 14.00 -4.68 -2.46
C HIS A 50 13.66 -6.00 -1.76
N SER A 51 14.18 -6.20 -0.56
CA SER A 51 13.71 -7.26 0.31
C SER A 51 12.36 -6.82 0.89
N GLY A 52 11.23 -7.35 0.42
CA GLY A 52 9.91 -7.06 1.00
C GLY A 52 8.79 -6.65 0.05
N LYS A 53 8.99 -6.71 -1.28
CA LYS A 53 7.95 -6.42 -2.27
C LYS A 53 6.68 -7.26 -2.03
N ALA A 54 5.52 -6.65 -2.26
CA ALA A 54 4.25 -7.34 -2.27
C ALA A 54 4.26 -8.49 -3.29
N LYS A 55 3.48 -9.54 -2.99
CA LYS A 55 3.33 -10.68 -3.89
C LYS A 55 2.39 -10.36 -5.05
N TYR A 56 1.40 -9.50 -4.80
CA TYR A 56 0.36 -9.16 -5.77
C TYR A 56 0.15 -7.64 -5.82
N HIS A 57 0.17 -7.10 -7.03
CA HIS A 57 -0.15 -5.70 -7.32
C HIS A 57 -1.60 -5.64 -7.83
N LEU A 58 -2.45 -4.88 -7.15
CA LEU A 58 -3.90 -4.94 -7.34
C LEU A 58 -4.47 -3.63 -7.85
N ILE A 59 -5.37 -3.69 -8.81
CA ILE A 59 -6.41 -2.67 -9.00
C ILE A 59 -7.72 -3.31 -8.54
N ILE A 60 -8.47 -2.63 -7.67
CA ILE A 60 -9.70 -3.17 -7.09
C ILE A 60 -10.88 -2.31 -7.53
N ASP A 61 -11.90 -2.92 -8.11
CA ASP A 61 -13.13 -2.27 -8.54
C ASP A 61 -14.30 -2.75 -7.66
N THR A 62 -15.00 -1.83 -7.00
CA THR A 62 -16.00 -2.11 -5.95
C THR A 62 -17.31 -1.37 -6.18
N ASP A 63 -18.45 -1.96 -5.81
CA ASP A 63 -19.75 -1.30 -5.85
C ASP A 63 -20.25 -0.85 -4.45
N GLY A 64 -19.40 -1.02 -3.44
CA GLY A 64 -19.59 -0.47 -2.09
C GLY A 64 -20.54 -1.26 -1.20
N ALA A 65 -20.69 -2.57 -1.43
CA ALA A 65 -21.46 -3.45 -0.55
C ALA A 65 -20.70 -3.81 0.74
N LEU A 66 -21.40 -4.47 1.66
CA LEU A 66 -20.87 -4.78 2.99
C LEU A 66 -19.75 -5.84 2.95
N ASP A 67 -19.78 -6.72 1.97
CA ASP A 67 -18.75 -7.68 1.62
C ASP A 67 -17.55 -7.05 0.92
N ASP A 68 -17.72 -6.01 0.09
CA ASP A 68 -16.58 -5.25 -0.43
C ASP A 68 -15.78 -4.59 0.70
N LEU A 69 -16.47 -4.04 1.73
CA LEU A 69 -15.79 -3.49 2.91
C LEU A 69 -14.90 -4.53 3.58
N ARG A 70 -15.42 -5.75 3.75
CA ARG A 70 -14.68 -6.88 4.31
C ARG A 70 -13.48 -7.26 3.44
N ALA A 71 -13.67 -7.35 2.13
CA ALA A 71 -12.61 -7.64 1.17
C ALA A 71 -11.51 -6.58 1.18
N LEU A 72 -11.86 -5.29 1.14
CA LEU A 72 -10.92 -4.17 1.21
C LEU A 72 -10.12 -4.19 2.52
N CYS A 73 -10.77 -4.49 3.65
CA CYS A 73 -10.08 -4.66 4.93
C CYS A 73 -9.05 -5.80 4.88
N LEU A 74 -9.37 -6.94 4.24
CA LEU A 74 -8.43 -8.05 4.06
C LEU A 74 -7.26 -7.69 3.13
N PHE A 75 -7.53 -7.01 2.02
CA PHE A 75 -6.49 -6.56 1.10
C PHE A 75 -5.51 -5.62 1.80
N MET A 76 -6.03 -4.65 2.56
CA MET A 76 -5.18 -3.72 3.30
C MET A 76 -4.45 -4.38 4.48
N ALA A 77 -5.02 -5.43 5.08
CA ALA A 77 -4.42 -6.07 6.25
C ALA A 77 -3.17 -6.91 5.96
N SER A 78 -2.95 -7.33 4.71
CA SER A 78 -1.77 -8.11 4.35
C SER A 78 -0.68 -7.27 3.68
N ALA A 79 0.57 -7.59 3.97
CA ALA A 79 1.73 -6.99 3.29
C ALA A 79 2.02 -7.67 1.93
N ASP A 80 1.33 -8.77 1.62
CA ASP A 80 1.48 -9.48 0.35
C ASP A 80 0.66 -8.83 -0.79
N PHE A 81 -0.18 -7.84 -0.47
CA PHE A 81 -0.94 -7.03 -1.42
C PHE A 81 -0.44 -5.59 -1.46
N GLU A 82 -0.26 -5.06 -2.67
CA GLU A 82 -0.03 -3.64 -2.93
C GLU A 82 -1.16 -3.08 -3.81
N ILE A 83 -2.00 -2.24 -3.22
CA ILE A 83 -3.16 -1.66 -3.89
C ILE A 83 -2.71 -0.44 -4.71
N GLN A 84 -2.74 -0.58 -6.03
CA GLN A 84 -2.36 0.44 -7.00
C GLN A 84 -3.42 1.52 -7.16
N ALA A 85 -4.69 1.11 -7.13
CA ALA A 85 -5.86 1.98 -7.21
C ALA A 85 -7.11 1.25 -6.74
N ILE A 86 -8.12 2.01 -6.30
CA ILE A 86 -9.48 1.54 -6.05
C ILE A 86 -10.44 2.32 -6.94
N THR A 87 -11.22 1.66 -7.77
CA THR A 87 -12.27 2.28 -8.57
C THR A 87 -13.66 1.84 -8.11
N THR A 88 -14.66 2.65 -8.41
CA THR A 88 -16.05 2.34 -8.03
C THR A 88 -16.95 2.13 -9.23
N SER A 89 -17.69 1.03 -9.24
CA SER A 89 -18.69 0.68 -10.26
C SER A 89 -20.10 0.91 -9.73
N ASP A 90 -21.09 1.00 -10.63
CA ASP A 90 -22.50 1.04 -10.21
C ASP A 90 -22.98 -0.38 -9.90
N GLY A 91 -23.77 -0.51 -8.83
CA GLY A 91 -24.25 -1.78 -8.33
C GLY A 91 -25.05 -1.64 -7.05
N VAL A 92 -24.58 -2.20 -5.93
CA VAL A 92 -25.19 -2.03 -4.61
C VAL A 92 -25.33 -0.56 -4.26
N LEU A 93 -24.29 0.25 -4.47
CA LEU A 93 -24.34 1.71 -4.41
C LEU A 93 -24.12 2.31 -5.80
N SER A 94 -24.42 3.62 -5.94
CA SER A 94 -23.93 4.34 -7.11
C SER A 94 -22.41 4.54 -7.01
N PRO A 95 -21.68 4.75 -8.13
CA PRO A 95 -20.23 4.96 -8.10
C PRO A 95 -19.79 6.08 -7.15
N ALA A 96 -20.57 7.17 -7.10
CA ALA A 96 -20.31 8.29 -6.19
C ALA A 96 -20.47 7.92 -4.71
N GLN A 97 -21.53 7.18 -4.36
CA GLN A 97 -21.79 6.72 -2.99
C GLN A 97 -20.74 5.69 -2.53
N ALA A 98 -20.35 4.77 -3.41
CA ALA A 98 -19.28 3.83 -3.14
C ALA A 98 -17.94 4.58 -2.95
N LEU A 99 -17.67 5.61 -3.76
CA LEU A 99 -16.43 6.38 -3.67
C LEU A 99 -16.31 7.14 -2.35
N GLU A 100 -17.41 7.74 -1.87
CA GLU A 100 -17.45 8.39 -0.55
C GLU A 100 -17.08 7.41 0.58
N LYS A 101 -17.63 6.19 0.53
CA LYS A 101 -17.33 5.13 1.50
C LYS A 101 -15.90 4.62 1.43
N VAL A 102 -15.39 4.36 0.22
CA VAL A 102 -13.98 3.96 0.02
C VAL A 102 -13.05 5.03 0.57
N ARG A 103 -13.28 6.31 0.26
CA ARG A 103 -12.45 7.40 0.78
C ARG A 103 -12.52 7.51 2.30
N SER A 104 -13.72 7.38 2.87
CA SER A 104 -13.89 7.38 4.33
C SER A 104 -13.12 6.23 5.01
N LEU A 105 -13.12 5.04 4.39
CA LEU A 105 -12.36 3.89 4.87
C LEU A 105 -10.85 4.13 4.79
N LEU A 106 -10.37 4.64 3.66
CA LEU A 106 -8.95 4.97 3.46
C LEU A 106 -8.48 6.03 4.44
N GLU A 107 -9.25 7.11 4.63
CA GLU A 107 -8.96 8.17 5.62
C GLU A 107 -8.93 7.62 7.04
N HIS A 108 -9.85 6.74 7.41
CA HIS A 108 -9.87 6.11 8.73
C HIS A 108 -8.55 5.36 9.03
N PHE A 109 -8.00 4.67 8.04
CA PHE A 109 -6.73 3.95 8.19
C PHE A 109 -5.48 4.78 7.88
N GLY A 110 -5.64 6.01 7.40
CA GLY A 110 -4.54 6.85 6.97
C GLY A 110 -3.90 6.41 5.65
N HIS A 111 -4.68 5.79 4.75
CA HIS A 111 -4.28 5.30 3.42
C HIS A 111 -4.78 6.22 2.29
N GLU A 112 -4.84 7.53 2.54
CA GLU A 112 -5.41 8.53 1.62
C GLU A 112 -4.63 8.67 0.32
N GLY A 113 -3.39 8.17 0.30
CA GLY A 113 -2.53 8.09 -0.86
C GLY A 113 -2.82 6.90 -1.77
N ILE A 114 -3.88 6.11 -1.57
CA ILE A 114 -4.33 5.16 -2.60
C ILE A 114 -5.19 5.93 -3.63
N PRO A 115 -4.86 5.90 -4.94
CA PRO A 115 -5.69 6.54 -5.96
C PRO A 115 -7.11 5.99 -5.95
N THR A 116 -8.10 6.90 -6.03
CA THR A 116 -9.50 6.51 -6.14
C THR A 116 -10.14 7.11 -7.39
N GLY A 117 -10.92 6.29 -8.12
CA GLY A 117 -11.58 6.71 -9.37
C GLY A 117 -13.06 6.36 -9.41
N MET A 118 -13.88 7.29 -9.91
CA MET A 118 -15.33 7.11 -10.02
C MET A 118 -15.72 6.54 -11.38
N GLY A 119 -16.46 5.43 -11.39
CA GLY A 119 -17.03 4.87 -12.61
C GLY A 119 -18.30 5.59 -13.09
N SER A 120 -18.89 5.05 -14.15
CA SER A 120 -20.16 5.57 -14.70
C SER A 120 -21.36 4.93 -14.03
N THR A 121 -22.43 5.72 -13.85
CA THR A 121 -23.75 5.20 -13.45
C THR A 121 -24.41 4.52 -14.66
N VAL A 122 -24.76 3.25 -14.53
CA VAL A 122 -25.35 2.43 -15.61
C VAL A 122 -26.73 1.87 -15.25
N LEU A 123 -27.08 1.80 -13.96
CA LEU A 123 -28.38 1.31 -13.52
C LEU A 123 -29.44 2.39 -13.65
N GLU A 124 -30.51 2.08 -14.39
CA GLU A 124 -31.68 2.95 -14.49
C GLU A 124 -32.41 3.09 -13.15
N ASN A 125 -32.49 2.00 -12.38
CA ASN A 125 -33.18 1.94 -11.10
C ASN A 125 -32.24 1.38 -10.02
N ALA A 126 -32.21 2.06 -8.87
CA ALA A 126 -31.48 1.58 -7.71
C ALA A 126 -32.05 0.26 -7.19
N PRO A 127 -31.22 -0.73 -6.80
CA PRO A 127 -31.72 -1.92 -6.16
C PRO A 127 -32.37 -1.59 -4.80
N PRO A 128 -33.40 -2.34 -4.36
CA PRO A 128 -34.14 -2.06 -3.13
C PRO A 128 -33.30 -1.98 -1.85
N TRP A 129 -32.14 -2.65 -1.83
CA TRP A 129 -31.22 -2.69 -0.69
C TRP A 129 -30.16 -1.57 -0.69
N ARG A 130 -30.11 -0.71 -1.72
CA ARG A 130 -29.20 0.44 -1.77
C ARG A 130 -29.34 1.40 -0.57
N PRO A 131 -30.56 1.77 -0.10
CA PRO A 131 -30.71 2.65 1.05
C PRO A 131 -30.08 2.10 2.35
N LEU A 132 -30.20 0.78 2.56
CA LEU A 132 -29.57 0.10 3.70
C LEU A 132 -28.05 0.17 3.59
N ASN A 133 -27.47 -0.19 2.45
CA ASN A 133 -26.01 -0.13 2.29
C ASN A 133 -25.48 1.29 2.46
N ARG A 134 -26.21 2.30 1.99
CA ARG A 134 -25.85 3.71 2.15
C ARG A 134 -25.84 4.15 3.63
N SER A 135 -26.67 3.60 4.50
CA SER A 135 -26.73 4.00 5.91
C SER A 135 -25.59 3.42 6.76
N ILE A 136 -24.90 2.38 6.28
CA ILE A 136 -23.81 1.72 7.01
C ILE A 136 -22.54 2.58 6.93
N SER A 137 -21.96 2.95 8.06
CA SER A 137 -20.67 3.66 8.08
C SER A 137 -19.50 2.74 7.71
N TRP A 138 -18.55 3.26 6.93
CA TRP A 138 -17.25 2.64 6.67
C TRP A 138 -16.10 3.32 7.45
N SER A 139 -16.39 4.40 8.18
CA SER A 139 -15.50 4.91 9.22
C SER A 139 -15.78 4.15 10.51
N GLY A 140 -14.74 3.63 11.16
CA GLY A 140 -14.83 2.75 12.34
C GLY A 140 -15.56 3.34 13.56
N PRO A 141 -15.47 2.71 14.74
CA PRO A 141 -16.31 3.01 15.90
C PRO A 141 -16.24 4.47 16.41
N ASP A 142 -15.19 5.23 16.07
CA ASP A 142 -15.02 6.63 16.45
C ASP A 142 -15.62 7.64 15.46
N SER A 143 -16.49 7.21 14.53
CA SER A 143 -17.08 8.06 13.48
C SER A 143 -17.79 9.30 14.04
N ASP A 144 -18.36 9.19 15.24
CA ASP A 144 -19.10 10.28 15.90
C ASP A 144 -18.19 11.30 16.61
N LEU A 145 -16.93 10.93 16.90
CA LEU A 145 -15.95 11.77 17.60
C LEU A 145 -15.03 12.53 16.66
N LYS A 146 -14.86 12.05 15.43
CA LYS A 146 -14.08 12.71 14.38
C LYS A 146 -15.05 13.33 13.40
N SER A 147 -15.57 14.52 13.72
CA SER A 147 -16.20 15.41 12.74
C SER A 147 -15.38 15.33 11.45
N PHE A 148 -16.00 14.86 10.36
CA PHE A 148 -15.36 14.63 9.06
C PHE A 148 -14.33 15.73 8.84
N ARG A 149 -13.04 15.39 8.94
CA ARG A 149 -11.97 16.35 8.71
C ARG A 149 -12.13 16.74 7.26
N SER A 150 -12.78 17.88 7.05
CA SER A 150 -12.82 18.59 5.78
C SER A 150 -11.42 19.16 5.54
N GLY A 151 -10.43 18.27 5.41
CA GLY A 151 -9.14 18.57 4.81
C GLY A 151 -9.36 18.95 3.35
N PRO A 152 -8.36 19.58 2.71
CA PRO A 152 -8.56 20.34 1.49
C PRO A 152 -9.35 19.51 0.49
N GLN A 153 -10.48 20.07 0.03
CA GLN A 153 -11.40 19.52 -0.97
C GLN A 153 -10.64 18.53 -1.84
N HIS A 154 -10.86 17.22 -1.62
CA HIS A 154 -10.33 16.19 -2.50
C HIS A 154 -10.62 16.66 -3.91
N SER A 155 -9.54 16.86 -4.67
CA SER A 155 -9.55 17.22 -6.07
C SER A 155 -10.72 16.51 -6.74
N THR A 156 -11.47 17.22 -7.59
CA THR A 156 -12.46 16.68 -8.54
C THR A 156 -12.23 15.18 -8.75
N SER A 157 -13.18 14.34 -8.29
CA SER A 157 -13.05 12.89 -8.39
C SER A 157 -12.64 12.54 -9.81
N LEU A 158 -11.46 11.92 -9.95
CA LEU A 158 -11.00 11.48 -11.25
C LEU A 158 -11.93 10.35 -11.72
N ASP A 159 -12.18 10.31 -13.02
CA ASP A 159 -12.88 9.18 -13.62
C ASP A 159 -12.05 7.90 -13.44
N ALA A 160 -12.73 6.76 -13.29
CA ALA A 160 -12.12 5.45 -13.07
C ALA A 160 -11.08 5.11 -14.16
N VAL A 161 -11.38 5.41 -15.43
CA VAL A 161 -10.51 5.07 -16.56
C VAL A 161 -9.12 5.74 -16.49
N PRO A 162 -9.00 7.08 -16.33
CA PRO A 162 -7.72 7.72 -16.05
C PRO A 162 -6.95 7.14 -14.86
N VAL A 163 -7.66 6.82 -13.76
CA VAL A 163 -7.03 6.26 -12.56
C VAL A 163 -6.46 4.86 -12.83
N ILE A 164 -7.23 3.99 -13.47
CA ILE A 164 -6.79 2.65 -13.87
C ILE A 164 -5.59 2.73 -14.79
N ARG A 165 -5.63 3.61 -15.81
CA ARG A 165 -4.51 3.81 -16.73
C ARG A 165 -3.26 4.28 -15.99
N GLY A 166 -3.39 5.28 -15.12
CA GLY A 166 -2.27 5.76 -14.30
C GLY A 166 -1.68 4.64 -13.43
N ALA A 167 -2.51 3.80 -12.82
CA ALA A 167 -2.03 2.64 -12.05
C ALA A 167 -1.25 1.63 -12.92
N LEU A 168 -1.77 1.28 -14.11
CA LEU A 168 -1.12 0.34 -15.02
C LEU A 168 0.15 0.91 -15.70
N GLU A 169 0.21 2.22 -15.89
CA GLU A 169 1.40 2.93 -16.43
C GLU A 169 2.54 2.93 -15.40
N ASN A 170 2.22 3.18 -14.13
CA ASN A 170 3.22 3.36 -13.07
C ASN A 170 3.66 2.08 -12.35
N GLU A 171 3.04 0.94 -12.67
CA GLU A 171 3.45 -0.37 -12.15
C GLU A 171 4.21 -1.17 -13.20
N ASN A 172 5.43 -1.60 -12.87
CA ASN A 172 6.27 -2.39 -13.77
C ASN A 172 5.94 -3.88 -13.72
N ASP A 173 5.47 -4.35 -12.56
CA ASP A 173 5.08 -5.73 -12.34
C ASP A 173 3.65 -5.99 -12.89
N PRO A 174 3.29 -7.23 -13.27
CA PRO A 174 1.93 -7.53 -13.74
C PRO A 174 0.88 -7.25 -12.67
N VAL A 175 -0.25 -6.64 -13.07
CA VAL A 175 -1.34 -6.26 -12.16
C VAL A 175 -2.47 -7.28 -12.22
N ILE A 176 -2.99 -7.67 -11.05
CA ILE A 176 -4.24 -8.41 -10.94
C ILE A 176 -5.39 -7.40 -10.85
N PHE A 177 -6.35 -7.50 -11.76
CA PHE A 177 -7.55 -6.66 -11.72
C PHE A 177 -8.64 -7.38 -10.95
N VAL A 178 -8.95 -6.91 -9.75
CA VAL A 178 -9.97 -7.48 -8.87
C VAL A 178 -11.28 -6.75 -9.10
N CYS A 179 -12.33 -7.47 -9.48
CA CYS A 179 -13.67 -6.93 -9.64
C CYS A 179 -14.58 -7.53 -8.55
N LEU A 180 -15.03 -6.67 -7.64
CA LEU A 180 -15.99 -6.97 -6.58
C LEU A 180 -17.42 -6.61 -7.03
N GLY A 181 -17.55 -5.63 -7.93
CA GLY A 181 -18.82 -5.22 -8.54
C GLY A 181 -19.00 -5.66 -10.00
N SER A 182 -19.74 -4.85 -10.75
CA SER A 182 -19.97 -5.04 -12.19
C SER A 182 -18.69 -4.78 -13.01
N LEU A 183 -18.63 -5.33 -14.22
CA LEU A 183 -17.43 -5.23 -15.07
C LEU A 183 -17.36 -3.93 -15.90
N THR A 184 -18.19 -2.92 -15.61
CA THR A 184 -18.35 -1.69 -16.41
C THR A 184 -17.04 -0.94 -16.63
N ASN A 185 -16.29 -0.68 -15.55
CA ASN A 185 -15.03 0.06 -15.63
C ASN A 185 -13.97 -0.69 -16.44
N LEU A 186 -13.87 -2.01 -16.26
CA LEU A 186 -12.94 -2.85 -17.01
C LEU A 186 -13.35 -3.00 -18.48
N ALA A 187 -14.64 -3.11 -18.79
CA ALA A 187 -15.14 -3.13 -20.17
C ALA A 187 -14.77 -1.84 -20.90
N GLU A 188 -14.81 -0.70 -20.21
CA GLU A 188 -14.39 0.57 -20.79
C GLU A 188 -12.89 0.61 -21.10
N ILE A 189 -12.04 0.00 -20.26
CA ILE A 189 -10.61 -0.16 -20.54
C ILE A 189 -10.39 -1.09 -21.75
N VAL A 190 -11.14 -2.18 -21.86
CA VAL A 190 -11.08 -3.09 -23.02
C VAL A 190 -11.42 -2.34 -24.32
N ARG A 191 -12.42 -1.45 -24.29
CA ARG A 191 -12.84 -0.66 -25.47
C ARG A 191 -11.85 0.46 -25.80
N THR A 192 -11.44 1.24 -24.81
CA THR A 192 -10.76 2.53 -25.03
C THR A 192 -9.24 2.46 -24.92
N ALA A 193 -8.71 1.45 -24.24
CA ALA A 193 -7.31 1.36 -23.89
C ALA A 193 -6.75 -0.09 -24.04
N PRO A 194 -6.98 -0.78 -25.16
CA PRO A 194 -6.63 -2.20 -25.34
C PRO A 194 -5.13 -2.49 -25.21
N ASN A 195 -4.27 -1.49 -25.43
CA ASN A 195 -2.82 -1.59 -25.24
C ASN A 195 -2.42 -1.83 -23.78
N PHE A 196 -3.30 -1.53 -22.81
CA PHE A 196 -3.07 -1.76 -21.39
C PHE A 196 -3.42 -3.18 -20.94
N LEU A 197 -4.20 -3.94 -21.72
CA LEU A 197 -4.61 -5.29 -21.32
C LEU A 197 -3.41 -6.24 -21.08
N LYS A 198 -2.29 -6.01 -21.78
CA LYS A 198 -1.04 -6.77 -21.57
C LYS A 198 -0.37 -6.54 -20.21
N ARG A 199 -0.79 -5.50 -19.48
CA ARG A 199 -0.32 -5.18 -18.11
C ARG A 199 -1.17 -5.86 -17.06
N ILE A 200 -2.34 -6.37 -17.44
CA ILE A 200 -3.23 -7.13 -16.57
C ILE A 200 -2.84 -8.60 -16.68
N GLU A 201 -2.33 -9.17 -15.60
CA GLU A 201 -1.96 -10.60 -15.52
C GLU A 201 -3.20 -11.48 -15.63
N ARG A 202 -4.21 -11.14 -14.83
CA ARG A 202 -5.51 -11.80 -14.79
C ARG A 202 -6.54 -10.90 -14.12
N VAL A 203 -7.80 -11.16 -14.45
CA VAL A 203 -8.97 -10.58 -13.79
C VAL A 203 -9.49 -11.61 -12.79
N VAL A 204 -9.71 -11.18 -11.55
CA VAL A 204 -10.37 -12.01 -10.54
C VAL A 204 -11.69 -11.35 -10.21
N TRP A 205 -12.79 -11.99 -10.57
CA TRP A 205 -14.13 -11.41 -10.49
C TRP A 205 -15.01 -12.25 -9.58
N TYR A 206 -15.69 -11.61 -8.61
CA TYR A 206 -16.72 -12.30 -7.85
C TYR A 206 -18.03 -12.34 -8.65
N VAL A 207 -18.56 -13.55 -8.88
CA VAL A 207 -19.86 -13.76 -9.53
C VAL A 207 -20.50 -15.05 -9.03
N ASP A 208 -21.83 -15.06 -8.86
CA ASP A 208 -22.53 -16.21 -8.28
C ASP A 208 -22.33 -17.48 -9.11
N ASN A 209 -22.41 -17.40 -10.43
CA ASN A 209 -22.02 -18.52 -11.29
C ASN A 209 -21.54 -18.01 -12.65
N ILE A 210 -20.54 -18.68 -13.22
CA ILE A 210 -19.97 -18.36 -14.53
C ILE A 210 -20.51 -19.27 -15.64
N ASP A 211 -21.06 -20.45 -15.29
CA ASP A 211 -21.67 -21.38 -16.25
C ASP A 211 -22.83 -22.22 -15.63
N PRO A 212 -24.10 -21.93 -15.97
CA PRO A 212 -24.55 -20.77 -16.73
C PRO A 212 -24.27 -19.46 -15.97
N LEU A 213 -23.95 -18.39 -16.72
CA LEU A 213 -23.65 -17.08 -16.15
C LEU A 213 -24.87 -16.49 -15.44
N SER A 214 -24.73 -16.21 -14.14
CA SER A 214 -25.76 -15.62 -13.30
C SER A 214 -25.16 -14.92 -12.10
N GLY A 215 -25.87 -13.93 -11.56
CA GLY A 215 -25.54 -13.30 -10.29
C GLY A 215 -25.65 -11.79 -10.37
N THR A 216 -25.74 -11.16 -9.20
CA THR A 216 -26.04 -9.73 -9.08
C THR A 216 -25.04 -8.85 -9.84
N ASN A 217 -23.74 -9.11 -9.70
CA ASN A 217 -22.68 -8.37 -10.41
C ASN A 217 -22.76 -8.48 -11.94
N PHE A 218 -23.19 -9.65 -12.44
CA PHE A 218 -23.45 -9.85 -13.86
C PHE A 218 -24.71 -9.07 -14.30
N ASP A 219 -25.77 -9.13 -13.52
CA ASP A 219 -27.05 -8.49 -13.83
C ASP A 219 -26.99 -6.96 -13.83
N PHE A 220 -26.08 -6.37 -13.05
CA PHE A 220 -25.88 -4.92 -13.04
C PHE A 220 -25.34 -4.35 -14.34
N ASP A 221 -24.50 -5.09 -15.08
CA ASP A 221 -24.05 -4.70 -16.42
C ASP A 221 -23.69 -5.92 -17.28
N ARG A 222 -24.72 -6.52 -17.88
CA ARG A 222 -24.59 -7.72 -18.72
C ARG A 222 -23.76 -7.48 -19.98
N GLU A 223 -23.83 -6.27 -20.54
CA GLU A 223 -23.09 -5.94 -21.76
C GLU A 223 -21.60 -5.74 -21.47
N ALA A 224 -21.25 -5.08 -20.36
CA ALA A 224 -19.87 -5.01 -19.91
C ALA A 224 -19.30 -6.40 -19.63
N ALA A 225 -20.05 -7.27 -18.96
CA ALA A 225 -19.63 -8.65 -18.72
C ALA A 225 -19.38 -9.40 -20.03
N ARG A 226 -20.28 -9.27 -21.02
CA ARG A 226 -20.09 -9.86 -22.36
C ARG A 226 -18.79 -9.40 -23.00
N ILE A 227 -18.49 -8.10 -22.95
CA ILE A 227 -17.29 -7.51 -23.56
C ILE A 227 -16.01 -8.00 -22.88
N VAL A 228 -15.98 -8.03 -21.55
CA VAL A 228 -14.81 -8.52 -20.80
C VAL A 228 -14.62 -10.02 -21.03
N LEU A 229 -15.69 -10.81 -20.98
CA LEU A 229 -15.64 -12.26 -21.24
C LEU A 229 -15.28 -12.61 -22.68
N GLU A 230 -15.44 -11.69 -23.65
CA GLU A 230 -14.99 -11.84 -25.04
C GLU A 230 -13.57 -11.32 -25.28
N SER A 231 -12.97 -10.65 -24.29
CA SER A 231 -11.62 -10.09 -24.37
C SER A 231 -10.55 -11.20 -24.25
N PRO A 232 -9.27 -10.89 -24.57
CA PRO A 232 -8.17 -11.85 -24.40
C PRO A 232 -7.72 -12.02 -22.93
N LEU A 233 -8.37 -11.32 -21.98
CA LEU A 233 -7.99 -11.37 -20.56
C LEU A 233 -8.25 -12.76 -19.98
N ARG A 234 -7.30 -13.25 -19.17
CA ARG A 234 -7.52 -14.40 -18.29
C ARG A 234 -8.48 -14.00 -17.18
N ILE A 235 -9.59 -14.72 -17.03
CA ILE A 235 -10.64 -14.43 -16.04
C ILE A 235 -10.77 -15.60 -15.08
N GLU A 236 -10.68 -15.31 -13.79
CA GLU A 236 -10.91 -16.22 -12.68
C GLU A 236 -12.19 -15.76 -11.96
N ALA A 237 -13.30 -16.42 -12.26
CA ALA A 237 -14.60 -16.15 -11.65
C ALA A 237 -14.69 -16.88 -10.31
N VAL A 238 -14.45 -16.15 -9.22
CA VAL A 238 -14.58 -16.66 -7.85
C VAL A 238 -16.04 -16.72 -7.48
N THR A 239 -16.47 -17.86 -6.95
CA THR A 239 -17.86 -18.10 -6.59
C THR A 239 -17.96 -18.86 -5.28
N ASN A 240 -19.03 -18.58 -4.54
CA ASN A 240 -19.46 -19.39 -3.40
C ASN A 240 -20.55 -20.42 -3.80
N SER A 241 -20.90 -20.55 -5.08
CA SER A 241 -21.87 -21.52 -5.57
C SER A 241 -21.50 -22.95 -5.18
N GLY A 242 -22.47 -23.65 -4.58
CA GLY A 242 -22.26 -24.97 -4.00
C GLY A 242 -21.73 -24.95 -2.57
N ALA A 243 -21.56 -23.78 -1.95
CA ALA A 243 -21.07 -23.61 -0.59
C ALA A 243 -22.09 -22.89 0.33
N PRO A 244 -23.36 -23.34 0.43
CA PRO A 244 -24.42 -22.66 1.19
C PRO A 244 -24.17 -22.60 2.72
N SER A 245 -23.10 -23.22 3.23
CA SER A 245 -22.70 -23.19 4.64
C SER A 245 -21.75 -22.05 5.00
N PHE A 246 -21.29 -21.25 4.03
CA PHE A 246 -20.34 -20.15 4.26
C PHE A 246 -21.09 -18.85 4.55
N ILE A 247 -21.81 -18.85 5.67
CA ILE A 247 -22.54 -17.72 6.21
C ILE A 247 -21.64 -16.94 7.18
N VAL A 248 -21.69 -15.62 7.09
CA VAL A 248 -21.15 -14.69 8.09
C VAL A 248 -22.16 -14.65 9.24
N ASP A 249 -21.80 -15.22 10.38
CA ASP A 249 -22.67 -15.33 11.55
C ASP A 249 -22.07 -14.61 12.77
N LYS A 250 -22.83 -14.53 13.86
CA LYS A 250 -22.38 -13.89 15.11
C LYS A 250 -21.16 -14.60 15.73
N ALA A 251 -20.97 -15.90 15.49
CA ALA A 251 -19.82 -16.62 16.01
C ALA A 251 -18.54 -16.20 15.29
N PHE A 252 -18.58 -16.11 13.96
CA PHE A 252 -17.48 -15.57 13.17
C PHE A 252 -17.15 -14.12 13.55
N LEU A 253 -18.14 -13.24 13.72
CA LEU A 253 -17.88 -11.88 14.17
C LEU A 253 -17.29 -11.84 15.60
N ALA A 254 -17.70 -12.73 16.50
CA ALA A 254 -17.10 -12.85 17.82
C ALA A 254 -15.61 -13.27 17.74
N GLU A 255 -15.23 -14.16 16.83
CA GLU A 255 -13.82 -14.50 16.57
C GLU A 255 -13.02 -13.25 16.16
N LEU A 256 -13.57 -12.42 15.27
CA LEU A 256 -12.90 -11.19 14.81
C LEU A 256 -12.67 -10.17 15.95
N SER A 257 -13.56 -10.13 16.95
CA SER A 257 -13.45 -9.23 18.10
C SER A 257 -12.27 -9.52 19.00
N GLY A 258 -11.81 -10.77 19.04
CA GLY A 258 -10.63 -11.17 19.80
C GLY A 258 -9.31 -11.00 19.04
N LEU A 259 -9.36 -10.61 17.77
CA LEU A 259 -8.17 -10.42 16.96
C LEU A 259 -7.49 -9.10 17.28
N ASP A 260 -6.18 -9.19 17.44
CA ASP A 260 -5.30 -8.04 17.38
C ASP A 260 -5.17 -7.62 15.91
N SER A 261 -6.11 -6.80 15.44
CA SER A 261 -6.17 -6.27 14.08
C SER A 261 -6.75 -4.87 14.11
N ARG A 262 -6.10 -3.92 13.44
CA ARG A 262 -6.66 -2.57 13.26
C ARG A 262 -7.89 -2.55 12.33
N TYR A 263 -8.08 -3.59 11.51
CA TYR A 263 -9.15 -3.66 10.52
C TYR A 263 -10.42 -4.34 11.06
N SER A 264 -10.30 -5.28 12.00
CA SER A 264 -11.44 -5.96 12.63
C SER A 264 -12.51 -5.01 13.20
N PRO A 265 -12.17 -3.93 13.94
CA PRO A 265 -13.16 -3.03 14.51
C PRO A 265 -14.11 -2.41 13.48
N VAL A 266 -13.62 -2.07 12.28
CA VAL A 266 -14.47 -1.49 11.22
C VAL A 266 -15.48 -2.52 10.70
N ILE A 267 -15.06 -3.77 10.53
CA ILE A 267 -15.95 -4.88 10.16
C ILE A 267 -17.01 -5.07 11.24
N LEU A 268 -16.61 -5.11 12.52
CA LEU A 268 -17.53 -5.31 13.64
C LEU A 268 -18.56 -4.18 13.74
N THR A 269 -18.11 -2.92 13.65
CA THR A 269 -19.00 -1.76 13.72
C THR A 269 -20.02 -1.75 12.58
N SER A 270 -19.57 -1.94 11.34
CA SER A 270 -20.47 -1.97 10.17
C SER A 270 -21.50 -3.10 10.23
N HIS A 271 -21.17 -4.22 10.90
CA HIS A 271 -22.05 -5.36 11.07
C HIS A 271 -22.91 -5.32 12.34
N SER A 272 -22.79 -4.25 13.15
CA SER A 272 -23.51 -4.13 14.43
C SER A 272 -24.82 -3.34 14.36
N THR A 273 -25.16 -2.79 13.19
CA THR A 273 -26.40 -2.01 13.01
C THR A 273 -27.65 -2.89 13.14
N PRO A 274 -28.81 -2.35 13.57
CA PRO A 274 -30.03 -3.14 13.73
C PRO A 274 -30.45 -3.89 12.46
N ASP A 275 -30.42 -3.22 11.31
CA ASP A 275 -30.83 -3.82 10.04
C ASP A 275 -29.85 -4.93 9.58
N VAL A 276 -28.54 -4.73 9.78
CA VAL A 276 -27.54 -5.75 9.44
C VAL A 276 -27.63 -6.96 10.37
N ASN A 277 -27.92 -6.74 11.65
CA ASN A 277 -28.18 -7.83 12.60
C ASN A 277 -29.36 -8.71 12.17
N LEU A 278 -30.42 -8.12 11.62
CA LEU A 278 -31.55 -8.90 11.07
C LEU A 278 -31.12 -9.76 9.87
N LEU A 279 -30.20 -9.27 9.03
CA LEU A 279 -29.65 -10.05 7.92
C LEU A 279 -28.76 -11.19 8.42
N LEU A 280 -27.94 -10.95 9.46
CA LEU A 280 -27.13 -11.98 10.13
C LEU A 280 -28.01 -13.08 10.73
N GLU A 281 -29.09 -12.73 11.43
CA GLU A 281 -30.01 -13.68 12.06
C GLU A 281 -30.77 -14.53 11.04
N ARG A 282 -30.99 -14.02 9.83
CA ARG A 282 -31.60 -14.76 8.71
C ARG A 282 -30.60 -15.59 7.93
N GLY A 283 -29.31 -15.55 8.28
CA GLY A 283 -28.24 -16.22 7.53
C GLY A 283 -28.07 -15.68 6.11
N HIS A 284 -28.42 -14.41 5.88
CA HIS A 284 -28.38 -13.81 4.55
C HIS A 284 -26.97 -13.43 4.12
N LEU A 285 -26.14 -12.96 5.05
CA LEU A 285 -24.77 -12.55 4.76
C LEU A 285 -23.87 -13.76 4.57
N GLN A 286 -23.17 -13.84 3.45
CA GLN A 286 -22.25 -14.93 3.13
C GLN A 286 -20.85 -14.39 2.87
N PHE A 287 -19.87 -15.29 2.85
CA PHE A 287 -18.54 -15.00 2.29
C PHE A 287 -18.69 -14.91 0.77
N TRP A 288 -18.49 -13.71 0.23
CA TRP A 288 -18.63 -13.35 -1.17
C TRP A 288 -17.30 -12.76 -1.65
N ASP A 289 -17.20 -11.44 -1.79
CA ASP A 289 -15.99 -10.73 -2.20
C ASP A 289 -14.75 -11.04 -1.36
N ASP A 290 -14.96 -11.23 -0.05
CA ASP A 290 -13.91 -11.58 0.89
C ASP A 290 -13.27 -12.96 0.63
N LEU A 291 -13.86 -13.80 -0.24
CA LEU A 291 -13.21 -15.01 -0.74
C LEU A 291 -12.05 -14.72 -1.69
N ILE A 292 -12.05 -13.59 -2.40
CA ILE A 292 -10.98 -13.24 -3.34
C ILE A 292 -9.62 -13.06 -2.64
N PRO A 293 -9.47 -12.23 -1.59
CA PRO A 293 -8.19 -12.13 -0.89
C PRO A 293 -7.76 -13.46 -0.26
N VAL A 294 -8.72 -14.28 0.22
CA VAL A 294 -8.42 -15.64 0.72
C VAL A 294 -7.91 -16.54 -0.41
N TYR A 295 -8.54 -16.51 -1.59
CA TYR A 295 -8.12 -17.25 -2.78
C TYR A 295 -6.71 -16.87 -3.23
N LEU A 296 -6.41 -15.58 -3.29
CA LEU A 296 -5.10 -15.11 -3.74
C LEU A 296 -3.98 -15.56 -2.80
N LEU A 297 -4.18 -15.52 -1.49
CA LEU A 297 -3.14 -15.92 -0.52
C LEU A 297 -3.10 -17.44 -0.30
N TYR A 298 -4.25 -18.11 -0.35
CA TYR A 298 -4.40 -19.53 -0.08
C TYR A 298 -5.08 -20.27 -1.25
N PRO A 299 -4.51 -20.24 -2.47
CA PRO A 299 -5.14 -20.85 -3.65
C PRO A 299 -5.30 -22.36 -3.51
N GLY A 300 -4.52 -23.00 -2.60
CA GLY A 300 -4.66 -24.40 -2.24
C GLY A 300 -6.05 -24.78 -1.71
N LEU A 301 -6.82 -23.83 -1.18
CA LEU A 301 -8.19 -24.03 -0.69
C LEU A 301 -9.24 -24.04 -1.81
N PHE A 302 -8.86 -23.70 -3.04
CA PHE A 302 -9.79 -23.54 -4.15
C PHE A 302 -9.46 -24.48 -5.31
N THR A 303 -10.49 -24.81 -6.10
CA THR A 303 -10.39 -25.54 -7.37
C THR A 303 -10.78 -24.60 -8.50
N GLY A 304 -9.95 -24.53 -9.53
CA GLY A 304 -10.25 -23.82 -10.78
C GLY A 304 -10.65 -24.81 -11.87
N LEU A 305 -11.84 -24.69 -12.43
CA LEU A 305 -12.31 -25.46 -13.58
C LEU A 305 -12.43 -24.55 -14.80
N PRO A 306 -11.83 -24.90 -15.96
CA PRO A 306 -12.01 -24.11 -17.17
C PRO A 306 -13.47 -24.12 -17.61
N VAL A 307 -13.95 -22.97 -18.10
CA VAL A 307 -15.32 -22.76 -18.55
C VAL A 307 -15.32 -22.48 -20.04
N GLY A 308 -16.09 -23.28 -20.79
CA GLY A 308 -16.08 -23.25 -22.25
C GLY A 308 -14.79 -23.80 -22.87
N ASN A 309 -14.79 -23.92 -24.20
CA ASN A 309 -13.71 -24.59 -24.93
C ASN A 309 -12.71 -23.63 -25.61
N THR A 310 -13.00 -22.33 -25.66
CA THR A 310 -12.26 -21.37 -26.50
C THR A 310 -11.73 -20.14 -25.77
N ARG A 311 -12.06 -19.95 -24.49
CA ARG A 311 -11.77 -18.71 -23.76
C ARG A 311 -10.98 -18.99 -22.48
N PRO A 312 -10.06 -18.08 -22.07
CA PRO A 312 -9.28 -18.24 -20.85
C PRO A 312 -10.11 -17.84 -19.62
N THR A 313 -11.19 -18.57 -19.35
CA THR A 313 -12.08 -18.34 -18.21
C THR A 313 -12.10 -19.57 -17.30
N TRP A 314 -11.97 -19.35 -16.00
CA TRP A 314 -12.02 -20.40 -14.98
C TRP A 314 -13.08 -20.07 -13.93
N MET A 315 -13.88 -21.06 -13.57
CA MET A 315 -14.69 -21.05 -12.36
C MET A 315 -13.82 -21.46 -11.18
N VAL A 316 -13.72 -20.60 -10.17
CA VAL A 316 -12.93 -20.84 -8.96
C VAL A 316 -13.88 -20.99 -7.77
N SER A 317 -13.88 -22.18 -7.17
CA SER A 317 -14.74 -22.50 -6.02
C SER A 317 -13.97 -23.20 -4.91
N ILE A 318 -14.51 -23.16 -3.70
CA ILE A 318 -13.89 -23.74 -2.49
C ILE A 318 -13.83 -25.28 -2.60
N LYS A 319 -12.68 -25.89 -2.25
CA LYS A 319 -12.51 -27.35 -2.14
C LYS A 319 -13.24 -27.89 -0.91
N ASP A 320 -13.87 -29.06 -1.06
CA ASP A 320 -14.40 -29.96 0.00
C ASP A 320 -15.14 -29.31 1.20
N ARG A 321 -16.44 -29.57 1.32
CA ARG A 321 -17.41 -28.64 1.93
C ARG A 321 -17.57 -28.74 3.45
N ALA A 322 -17.14 -29.83 4.09
CA ALA A 322 -17.49 -30.11 5.48
C ALA A 322 -16.54 -29.46 6.52
N THR A 323 -15.25 -29.37 6.22
CA THR A 323 -14.23 -28.82 7.14
C THR A 323 -13.77 -27.42 6.74
N MET A 324 -14.07 -26.95 5.53
CA MET A 324 -13.40 -25.80 4.94
C MET A 324 -13.89 -24.43 5.46
N LYS A 325 -15.06 -24.33 6.12
CA LYS A 325 -15.50 -23.08 6.79
C LYS A 325 -14.50 -22.64 7.85
N GLU A 326 -14.10 -23.55 8.74
CA GLU A 326 -13.14 -23.26 9.80
C GLU A 326 -11.77 -22.84 9.24
N TRP A 327 -11.34 -23.46 8.14
CA TRP A 327 -10.10 -23.08 7.45
C TRP A 327 -10.20 -21.71 6.81
N ILE A 328 -11.32 -21.35 6.18
CA ILE A 328 -11.54 -20.01 5.63
C ILE A 328 -11.54 -18.98 6.76
N SER A 329 -12.30 -19.18 7.85
CA SER A 329 -12.29 -18.30 9.02
C SER A 329 -10.88 -18.14 9.60
N THR A 330 -10.13 -19.24 9.70
CA THR A 330 -8.73 -19.22 10.17
C THR A 330 -7.83 -18.42 9.23
N CYS A 331 -7.97 -18.58 7.91
CA CYS A 331 -7.20 -17.83 6.93
C CYS A 331 -7.58 -16.35 6.94
N TYR A 332 -8.86 -16.03 7.06
CA TYR A 332 -9.39 -14.68 7.22
C TYR A 332 -8.76 -13.99 8.43
N ALA A 333 -8.77 -14.65 9.60
CA ALA A 333 -8.14 -14.14 10.82
C ALA A 333 -6.62 -13.96 10.67
N LYS A 334 -5.93 -14.89 9.99
CA LYS A 334 -4.49 -14.75 9.69
C LYS A 334 -4.19 -13.54 8.80
N ILE A 335 -5.03 -13.27 7.79
CA ILE A 335 -4.88 -12.10 6.91
C ILE A 335 -5.04 -10.82 7.73
N LEU A 336 -6.11 -10.73 8.53
CA LEU A 336 -6.37 -9.55 9.35
C LEU A 336 -5.28 -9.22 10.37
N THR A 337 -4.46 -10.21 10.75
CA THR A 337 -3.39 -10.07 11.73
C THR A 337 -1.98 -10.03 11.10
N ASP A 338 -1.87 -10.11 9.77
CA ASP A 338 -0.58 -10.22 9.07
C ASP A 338 0.32 -8.99 9.27
N ARG A 339 -0.19 -7.77 8.99
CA ARG A 339 0.58 -6.52 9.20
C ARG A 339 0.89 -6.20 10.66
N ASN A 340 0.27 -6.89 11.62
CA ASN A 340 0.64 -6.78 13.04
C ASN A 340 1.87 -7.63 13.39
N ARG A 341 2.26 -8.57 12.54
CA ARG A 341 3.56 -9.22 12.62
C ARG A 341 4.59 -8.23 12.11
N VAL A 342 5.32 -7.63 13.04
CA VAL A 342 6.42 -6.75 12.72
C VAL A 342 7.51 -7.55 11.98
N ARG A 343 7.43 -7.58 10.63
CA ARG A 343 8.34 -8.33 9.76
C ARG A 343 9.75 -7.75 9.89
N SER A 344 10.53 -8.33 10.80
CA SER A 344 11.93 -7.98 11.00
C SER A 344 12.80 -8.82 10.05
N LYS A 345 13.92 -8.25 9.62
CA LYS A 345 14.86 -8.95 8.72
C LYS A 345 15.73 -9.97 9.45
N VAL A 346 16.06 -9.66 10.70
CA VAL A 346 16.94 -10.45 11.57
C VAL A 346 16.16 -11.12 12.69
N PHE A 347 15.25 -10.37 13.33
CA PHE A 347 14.41 -10.92 14.38
C PHE A 347 13.21 -11.67 13.81
N ASP A 348 12.81 -12.75 14.48
CA ASP A 348 11.53 -13.42 14.22
C ASP A 348 10.35 -12.60 14.77
N GLY A 349 10.59 -11.82 15.82
CA GLY A 349 9.67 -10.82 16.39
C GLY A 349 10.43 -9.78 17.19
N PHE A 350 9.84 -8.58 17.36
CA PHE A 350 10.52 -7.51 18.11
C PHE A 350 10.36 -7.72 19.64
N PRO A 351 11.37 -7.41 20.46
CA PRO A 351 11.28 -7.62 21.91
C PRO A 351 10.11 -6.88 22.56
N GLU A 352 9.25 -7.63 23.26
CA GLU A 352 8.06 -7.11 23.95
C GLU A 352 8.08 -7.33 25.47
N LYS A 353 9.22 -7.71 26.04
CA LYS A 353 9.37 -7.84 27.50
C LYS A 353 9.93 -6.56 28.11
N ALA A 354 9.19 -5.96 29.04
CA ALA A 354 9.52 -4.66 29.62
C ALA A 354 10.89 -4.63 30.35
N ASP A 355 11.33 -5.75 30.91
CA ASP A 355 12.62 -5.88 31.60
C ASP A 355 13.84 -5.71 30.68
N LEU A 356 13.67 -5.91 29.37
CA LEU A 356 14.68 -5.66 28.35
C LEU A 356 14.93 -4.16 28.08
N PHE A 357 14.06 -3.27 28.55
CA PHE A 357 14.14 -1.83 28.31
C PHE A 357 14.66 -1.06 29.53
N ALA A 358 15.18 0.15 29.30
CA ALA A 358 15.68 1.02 30.38
C ALA A 358 14.56 1.36 31.40
N PRO A 359 14.86 1.56 32.70
CA PRO A 359 13.86 1.71 33.76
C PRO A 359 12.79 2.78 33.52
N ASP A 360 13.15 3.89 32.87
CA ASP A 360 12.27 5.00 32.55
C ASP A 360 11.40 4.76 31.30
N VAL A 361 11.80 3.81 30.45
CA VAL A 361 11.08 3.40 29.23
C VAL A 361 10.03 2.33 29.56
N ARG A 362 10.33 1.39 30.47
CA ARG A 362 9.45 0.27 30.85
C ARG A 362 7.99 0.67 31.11
N PRO A 363 7.69 1.68 31.94
CA PRO A 363 6.30 2.01 32.28
C PRO A 363 5.52 2.60 31.11
N LEU A 364 6.19 3.08 30.06
CA LEU A 364 5.54 3.74 28.92
C LEU A 364 5.33 2.80 27.73
N MET A 365 6.06 1.70 27.68
CA MET A 365 6.04 0.74 26.57
C MET A 365 4.62 0.25 26.25
N THR A 366 3.89 -0.25 27.25
CA THR A 366 2.53 -0.78 27.05
C THR A 366 1.59 0.29 26.49
N ASP A 367 1.65 1.51 27.03
CA ASP A 367 0.80 2.63 26.60
C ASP A 367 1.16 3.09 25.18
N ILE A 368 2.45 3.17 24.84
CA ILE A 368 2.91 3.50 23.48
C ILE A 368 2.46 2.44 22.49
N ILE A 369 2.62 1.15 22.79
CA ILE A 369 2.20 0.05 21.90
C ILE A 369 0.68 0.07 21.71
N GLN A 370 -0.10 0.27 22.77
CA GLN A 370 -1.57 0.30 22.69
C GLN A 370 -2.07 1.49 21.86
N ARG A 371 -1.46 2.66 22.02
CA ARG A 371 -1.87 3.88 21.30
C ARG A 371 -1.41 3.90 19.86
N HIS A 372 -0.13 3.58 19.64
CA HIS A 372 0.54 3.85 18.36
C HIS A 372 0.86 2.58 17.57
N GLY A 373 0.73 1.41 18.17
CA GLY A 373 1.00 0.12 17.56
C GLY A 373 2.45 -0.35 17.70
N ARG A 374 2.66 -1.65 17.49
CA ARG A 374 3.98 -2.30 17.61
C ARG A 374 5.00 -1.82 16.59
N GLU A 375 4.55 -1.45 15.40
CA GLU A 375 5.44 -0.96 14.37
C GLU A 375 6.10 0.36 14.79
N GLU A 376 5.32 1.32 15.30
CA GLU A 376 5.88 2.58 15.80
C GLU A 376 6.80 2.34 17.00
N TRP A 377 6.42 1.45 17.92
CA TRP A 377 7.27 1.05 19.03
C TRP A 377 8.64 0.57 18.56
N ARG A 378 8.66 -0.42 17.65
CA ARG A 378 9.91 -0.93 17.09
C ARG A 378 10.72 0.17 16.42
N LEU A 379 10.10 0.95 15.53
CA LEU A 379 10.80 1.97 14.76
C LEU A 379 11.40 3.04 15.68
N GLY A 380 10.68 3.44 16.73
CA GLY A 380 11.20 4.40 17.71
C GLY A 380 12.34 3.82 18.54
N VAL A 381 12.27 2.55 18.97
CA VAL A 381 13.40 1.90 19.65
C VAL A 381 14.63 1.86 18.73
N LEU A 382 14.48 1.31 17.51
CA LEU A 382 15.58 1.20 16.56
C LEU A 382 16.19 2.56 16.19
N THR A 383 15.35 3.58 16.02
CA THR A 383 15.80 4.94 15.74
C THR A 383 16.68 5.47 16.86
N ASN A 384 16.27 5.32 18.11
CA ASN A 384 17.00 5.90 19.23
C ASN A 384 18.24 5.07 19.63
N GLU A 385 18.24 3.76 19.36
CA GLU A 385 19.46 2.94 19.44
C GLU A 385 20.47 3.33 18.35
N LEU A 386 20.02 3.59 17.12
CA LEU A 386 20.88 4.11 16.04
C LEU A 386 21.40 5.52 16.37
N HIS A 387 20.53 6.38 16.88
CA HIS A 387 20.83 7.79 17.20
C HIS A 387 21.75 7.93 18.43
N GLY A 388 21.77 6.92 19.31
CA GLY A 388 22.59 6.89 20.53
C GLY A 388 21.97 7.55 21.76
N HIS A 389 20.77 8.14 21.64
CA HIS A 389 19.95 8.60 22.79
C HIS A 389 18.48 8.79 22.38
N LEU A 390 17.60 8.97 23.37
CA LEU A 390 16.19 9.32 23.14
C LEU A 390 16.06 10.81 22.75
N GLY A 391 15.92 11.08 21.45
CA GLY A 391 15.88 12.43 20.89
C GLY A 391 14.48 12.86 20.45
N ILE A 392 14.10 14.12 20.76
CA ILE A 392 12.80 14.70 20.39
C ILE A 392 12.58 14.62 18.87
N TYR A 393 13.50 15.18 18.08
CA TYR A 393 13.34 15.21 16.63
C TYR A 393 13.49 13.82 15.99
N ALA A 394 14.26 12.92 16.59
CA ALA A 394 14.35 11.52 16.14
C ALA A 394 13.00 10.79 16.26
N VAL A 395 12.26 11.01 17.37
CA VAL A 395 10.88 10.53 17.53
C VAL A 395 9.94 11.17 16.50
N ILE A 396 10.05 12.49 16.26
CA ILE A 396 9.23 13.16 15.22
C ILE A 396 9.50 12.57 13.84
N GLY A 397 10.77 12.34 13.48
CA GLY A 397 11.15 11.72 12.21
C GLY A 397 10.60 10.30 12.07
N THR A 398 10.61 9.53 13.16
CA THR A 398 10.01 8.17 13.21
C THR A 398 8.52 8.21 12.89
N LYS A 399 7.78 9.08 13.58
CA LYS A 399 6.33 9.25 13.38
C LYS A 399 6.01 9.77 11.98
N MET A 400 6.80 10.71 11.46
CA MET A 400 6.59 11.31 10.14
C MET A 400 6.79 10.29 9.02
N GLY A 401 7.88 9.51 9.07
CA GLY A 401 8.14 8.51 8.05
C GLY A 401 7.17 7.33 8.10
N LEU A 402 6.74 6.90 9.30
CA LEU A 402 5.67 5.91 9.42
C LEU A 402 4.35 6.45 8.86
N ARG A 403 3.98 7.70 9.18
CA ARG A 403 2.76 8.32 8.65
C ARG A 403 2.77 8.40 7.13
N ALA A 404 3.90 8.72 6.51
CA ALA A 404 4.05 8.76 5.06
C ALA A 404 3.89 7.36 4.42
N ARG A 405 4.42 6.31 5.06
CA ARG A 405 4.21 4.92 4.61
C ARG A 405 2.75 4.49 4.72
N GLU A 406 2.08 4.87 5.81
CA GLU A 406 0.64 4.64 5.95
C GLU A 406 -0.14 5.35 4.85
N PHE A 407 0.18 6.61 4.53
CA PHE A 407 -0.48 7.40 3.48
C PHE A 407 -0.50 6.65 2.15
N PHE A 408 0.65 6.13 1.70
CA PHE A 408 0.74 5.37 0.46
C PHE A 408 0.35 3.89 0.60
N HIS A 409 0.13 3.40 1.82
CA HIS A 409 -0.13 1.99 2.14
C HIS A 409 1.01 1.02 1.75
N ILE A 410 2.27 1.43 1.96
CA ILE A 410 3.46 0.68 1.50
C ILE A 410 4.34 0.14 2.62
N GLY A 411 5.25 -0.77 2.25
CA GLY A 411 6.26 -1.36 3.11
C GLY A 411 7.43 -0.44 3.41
N ILE A 412 8.48 -1.01 3.99
CA ILE A 412 9.80 -0.37 4.17
C ILE A 412 10.54 -0.45 2.83
N ASP A 413 11.40 0.53 2.53
CA ASP A 413 12.29 0.60 1.37
C ASP A 413 11.64 1.02 0.03
N ASP A 414 10.34 1.31 0.00
CA ASP A 414 9.63 1.61 -1.26
C ASP A 414 9.56 3.11 -1.61
N ILE A 415 9.99 3.99 -0.72
CA ILE A 415 9.75 5.44 -0.81
C ILE A 415 11.04 6.25 -0.93
N SER A 416 11.01 7.35 -1.68
CA SER A 416 12.08 8.34 -1.71
C SER A 416 11.76 9.50 -0.78
N VAL A 417 12.75 10.01 -0.06
CA VAL A 417 12.60 11.05 0.96
C VAL A 417 13.55 12.22 0.68
N PHE A 418 12.97 13.42 0.66
CA PHE A 418 13.69 14.69 0.70
C PHE A 418 13.35 15.43 2.00
N SER A 419 14.29 15.47 2.94
CA SER A 419 14.10 16.13 4.24
C SER A 419 14.53 17.59 4.21
N LEU A 420 13.70 18.46 4.77
CA LEU A 420 14.00 19.90 4.91
C LEU A 420 14.65 20.23 6.26
N ALA A 421 14.92 19.23 7.11
CA ALA A 421 15.56 19.42 8.43
C ALA A 421 17.05 19.78 8.37
N GLY A 422 17.68 19.70 7.20
CA GLY A 422 19.10 20.04 7.02
C GLY A 422 20.05 19.07 7.71
N LYS A 423 21.26 19.54 8.04
CA LYS A 423 22.36 18.75 8.63
C LYS A 423 22.83 19.25 10.00
N ILE A 424 22.12 20.22 10.58
CA ILE A 424 22.52 20.90 11.83
C ILE A 424 21.60 20.47 12.98
N PRO A 425 22.15 19.87 14.06
CA PRO A 425 21.39 19.53 15.26
C PRO A 425 20.82 20.77 15.98
N PRO A 426 19.71 20.63 16.72
CA PRO A 426 19.02 19.37 17.01
C PRO A 426 18.00 18.95 15.94
N LEU A 427 17.64 19.83 15.00
CA LEU A 427 16.58 19.56 14.02
C LEU A 427 16.95 18.41 13.07
N SER A 428 18.20 18.34 12.62
CA SER A 428 18.67 17.30 11.70
C SER A 428 18.58 15.88 12.27
N CYS A 429 18.44 15.70 13.59
CA CYS A 429 18.19 14.39 14.21
C CYS A 429 16.88 13.74 13.71
N MET A 430 15.97 14.54 13.14
CA MET A 430 14.78 14.05 12.45
C MET A 430 15.12 13.10 11.30
N ASN A 431 16.25 13.31 10.63
CA ASN A 431 16.69 12.49 9.50
C ASN A 431 16.93 11.03 9.90
N ASP A 432 17.38 10.77 11.12
CA ASP A 432 17.63 9.41 11.59
C ASP A 432 16.32 8.65 11.73
N GLY A 433 15.31 9.28 12.34
CA GLY A 433 13.97 8.73 12.43
C GLY A 433 13.31 8.51 11.06
N LEU A 434 13.49 9.46 10.13
CA LEU A 434 12.97 9.31 8.77
C LEU A 434 13.61 8.12 8.04
N GLN A 435 14.93 7.96 8.11
CA GLN A 435 15.63 6.83 7.47
C GLN A 435 15.18 5.50 8.06
N VAL A 436 15.09 5.37 9.39
CA VAL A 436 14.71 4.12 10.05
C VAL A 436 13.25 3.76 9.80
N SER A 437 12.33 4.74 9.88
CA SER A 437 10.91 4.48 9.71
C SER A 437 10.49 4.20 8.27
N THR A 438 11.22 4.77 7.30
CA THR A 438 10.92 4.58 5.87
C THR A 438 11.74 3.48 5.21
N GLY A 439 12.94 3.17 5.70
CA GLY A 439 13.93 2.37 4.98
C GLY A 439 14.67 3.13 3.87
N SER A 440 14.28 4.37 3.61
CA SER A 440 14.92 5.24 2.62
C SER A 440 16.26 5.69 3.21
N THR A 441 17.35 5.05 2.77
CA THR A 441 18.69 5.36 3.25
C THR A 441 19.49 6.11 2.20
N VAL A 442 20.52 6.83 2.65
CA VAL A 442 21.52 7.43 1.75
C VAL A 442 22.20 6.34 0.90
N GLY A 443 22.44 5.15 1.46
CA GLY A 443 23.08 4.03 0.76
C GLY A 443 22.25 3.47 -0.39
N HIS A 444 20.92 3.48 -0.27
CA HIS A 444 20.01 3.13 -1.36
C HIS A 444 19.78 4.27 -2.36
N GLY A 445 20.31 5.47 -2.11
CA GLY A 445 20.05 6.65 -2.94
C GLY A 445 18.62 7.18 -2.83
N LEU A 446 17.87 6.73 -1.83
CA LEU A 446 16.47 7.11 -1.60
C LEU A 446 16.30 8.24 -0.58
N PHE A 447 17.39 8.74 0.00
CA PHE A 447 17.35 9.77 1.02
C PHE A 447 18.26 10.95 0.67
N SER A 448 17.69 12.14 0.71
CA SER A 448 18.42 13.39 0.52
C SER A 448 17.93 14.45 1.50
N VAL A 449 18.77 15.46 1.75
CA VAL A 449 18.48 16.54 2.69
C VAL A 449 18.75 17.89 2.05
N ARG A 450 17.95 18.89 2.43
CA ARG A 450 18.18 20.29 2.07
C ARG A 450 19.56 20.74 2.54
N SER A 451 20.31 21.40 1.65
CA SER A 451 21.67 21.89 1.94
C SER A 451 21.68 23.29 2.56
N GLU A 452 20.76 24.16 2.15
CA GLU A 452 20.73 25.58 2.53
C GLU A 452 19.49 25.93 3.36
N PRO A 453 19.57 26.90 4.30
CA PRO A 453 18.43 27.34 5.08
C PRO A 453 17.32 27.98 4.21
N PRO A 454 16.06 28.03 4.70
CA PRO A 454 15.63 27.67 6.05
C PRO A 454 15.46 26.15 6.25
N PHE A 455 15.87 25.67 7.44
CA PHE A 455 15.61 24.30 7.88
C PHE A 455 14.35 24.25 8.73
N VAL A 456 13.50 23.27 8.44
CA VAL A 456 12.16 23.13 9.02
C VAL A 456 11.84 21.64 9.23
N PRO A 457 10.96 21.29 10.20
CA PRO A 457 10.54 19.92 10.47
C PRO A 457 9.54 19.43 9.41
N GLU A 458 10.01 19.34 8.17
CA GLU A 458 9.22 18.97 7.00
C GLU A 458 9.99 17.96 6.15
N ALA A 459 9.26 17.10 5.43
CA ALA A 459 9.84 16.21 4.44
C ALA A 459 8.85 15.94 3.31
N SER A 460 9.38 15.78 2.10
CA SER A 460 8.64 15.29 0.94
C SER A 460 8.93 13.82 0.72
N PHE A 461 7.89 13.07 0.41
CA PHE A 461 7.92 11.63 0.26
C PHE A 461 7.35 11.26 -1.10
N THR A 462 8.14 10.60 -1.93
CA THR A 462 7.76 10.23 -3.30
C THR A 462 7.69 8.72 -3.43
N PHE A 463 6.51 8.22 -3.79
CA PHE A 463 6.29 6.83 -4.16
C PHE A 463 5.80 6.78 -5.60
N LYS A 464 6.52 6.04 -6.45
CA LYS A 464 6.29 6.03 -7.90
C LYS A 464 6.31 7.47 -8.46
N ASN A 465 5.23 7.92 -9.08
CA ASN A 465 5.11 9.26 -9.65
C ASN A 465 4.35 10.25 -8.75
N ARG A 466 4.10 9.91 -7.47
CA ARG A 466 3.26 10.71 -6.57
C ARG A 466 4.06 11.15 -5.37
N THR A 467 3.89 12.41 -4.99
CA THR A 467 4.61 13.01 -3.86
C THR A 467 3.63 13.53 -2.84
N VAL A 468 3.93 13.32 -1.56
CA VAL A 468 3.22 13.95 -0.45
C VAL A 468 4.22 14.71 0.41
N HIS A 469 3.84 15.91 0.83
CA HIS A 469 4.64 16.73 1.71
C HIS A 469 4.03 16.73 3.11
N LEU A 470 4.82 16.33 4.12
CA LEU A 470 4.41 16.34 5.52
C LEU A 470 5.18 17.44 6.26
N LYS A 471 4.44 18.22 7.04
CA LYS A 471 4.97 19.27 7.90
C LYS A 471 4.52 19.06 9.34
N LEU A 472 5.43 19.12 10.31
CA LEU A 472 5.03 19.18 11.72
C LEU A 472 4.28 20.50 11.96
N LYS A 473 3.08 20.41 12.54
CA LYS A 473 2.24 21.57 12.86
C LYS A 473 2.99 22.64 13.65
N ASP A 474 2.79 23.90 13.28
CA ASP A 474 3.57 25.04 13.81
C ASP A 474 3.40 25.24 15.32
N GLU A 475 2.21 24.95 15.85
CA GLU A 475 1.92 25.00 17.29
C GLU A 475 2.73 23.96 18.07
N LEU A 476 2.88 22.75 17.54
CA LEU A 476 3.64 21.67 18.15
C LEU A 476 5.13 21.93 18.06
N TRP A 477 5.61 22.43 16.92
CA TRP A 477 7.01 22.83 16.78
C TRP A 477 7.37 23.98 17.75
N SER A 478 6.44 24.90 17.98
CA SER A 478 6.60 25.98 18.96
C SER A 478 6.69 25.46 20.40
N ILE A 479 5.94 24.42 20.75
CA ILE A 479 6.06 23.72 22.05
C ILE A 479 7.46 23.12 22.22
N ILE A 480 7.98 22.39 21.22
CA ILE A 480 9.33 21.81 21.29
C ILE A 480 10.39 22.90 21.51
N LYS A 481 10.33 23.99 20.72
CA LYS A 481 11.28 25.11 20.85
C LYS A 481 11.23 25.73 22.25
N LYS A 482 10.02 25.90 22.80
CA LYS A 482 9.81 26.45 24.14
C LYS A 482 10.39 25.52 25.22
N ASP A 483 10.10 24.23 25.16
CA ASP A 483 10.53 23.26 26.17
C ASP A 483 12.07 23.12 26.16
N ILE A 484 12.70 23.05 24.98
CA ILE A 484 14.17 23.04 24.85
C ILE A 484 14.78 24.32 25.44
N LYS A 485 14.23 25.50 25.09
CA LYS A 485 14.72 26.78 25.60
C LYS A 485 14.65 26.84 27.13
N GLN A 486 13.53 26.43 27.71
CA GLN A 486 13.37 26.39 29.17
C GLN A 486 14.34 25.41 29.85
N GLY A 487 14.58 24.25 29.23
CA GLY A 487 15.57 23.29 29.71
C GLY A 487 16.98 23.89 29.75
N ILE A 488 17.38 24.59 28.69
CA ILE A 488 18.70 25.27 28.61
C ILE A 488 18.81 26.36 29.68
N GLU A 489 17.79 27.21 29.82
CA GLU A 489 17.77 28.32 30.78
C GLU A 489 17.86 27.84 32.23
N ARG A 490 17.25 26.70 32.56
CA ARG A 490 17.19 26.17 33.93
C ARG A 490 18.35 25.25 34.30
N LEU A 491 18.83 24.46 33.35
CA LEU A 491 19.74 23.33 33.62
C LEU A 491 21.13 23.52 33.00
N GLY A 492 21.30 24.52 32.13
CA GLY A 492 22.52 24.74 31.36
C GLY A 492 22.63 23.80 30.16
N LEU A 493 23.12 24.33 29.02
CA LEU A 493 23.31 23.54 27.81
C LEU A 493 24.39 22.46 28.03
N ASN A 494 24.16 21.26 27.48
CA ASN A 494 25.09 20.11 27.52
C ASN A 494 25.42 19.58 28.92
N THR A 495 24.61 19.89 29.93
CA THR A 495 24.75 19.28 31.26
C THR A 495 24.01 17.95 31.35
N GLU A 496 24.41 17.08 32.27
CA GLU A 496 23.71 15.81 32.50
C GLU A 496 22.21 16.01 32.86
N PRO A 497 21.83 16.97 33.74
CA PRO A 497 20.42 17.26 33.99
C PRO A 497 19.65 17.71 32.73
N TYR A 498 20.27 18.51 31.85
CA TYR A 498 19.65 18.90 30.58
C TYR A 498 19.38 17.70 29.67
N TRP A 499 20.33 16.77 29.55
CA TRP A 499 20.12 15.56 28.74
C TRP A 499 19.04 14.64 29.31
N ARG A 500 18.95 14.51 30.65
CA ARG A 500 17.82 13.80 31.28
C ARG A 500 16.49 14.48 30.97
N HIS A 501 16.45 15.82 30.99
CA HIS A 501 15.25 16.57 30.63
C HIS A 501 14.83 16.38 29.16
N VAL A 502 15.77 16.40 28.22
CA VAL A 502 15.49 16.11 26.79
C VAL A 502 14.94 14.71 26.61
N ARG A 503 15.50 13.73 27.32
CA ARG A 503 15.03 12.33 27.32
C ARG A 503 13.60 12.19 27.84
N GLU A 504 13.26 12.87 28.93
CA GLU A 504 11.90 12.91 29.48
C GLU A 504 10.89 13.54 28.50
N LEU A 505 11.28 14.63 27.82
CA LEU A 505 10.46 15.26 26.79
C LEU A 505 10.24 14.33 25.59
N ALA A 506 11.29 13.68 25.11
CA ALA A 506 11.21 12.74 23.99
C ALA A 506 10.23 11.58 24.30
N LEU A 507 10.32 11.00 25.50
CA LEU A 507 9.39 9.96 25.95
C LEU A 507 7.95 10.45 26.05
N ARG A 508 7.75 11.66 26.59
CA ARG A 508 6.43 12.28 26.68
C ARG A 508 5.81 12.48 25.31
N TYR A 509 6.54 13.10 24.38
CA TYR A 509 6.03 13.34 23.03
C TYR A 509 5.81 12.03 22.26
N TRP A 510 6.66 11.01 22.45
CA TRP A 510 6.44 9.71 21.82
C TRP A 510 5.10 9.10 22.25
N ARG A 511 4.81 9.12 23.55
CA ARG A 511 3.57 8.61 24.12
C ARG A 511 2.35 9.45 23.75
N ASP A 512 2.44 10.77 23.89
CA ASP A 512 1.27 11.65 23.89
C ASP A 512 0.87 12.14 22.49
N TRP A 513 1.81 12.21 21.53
CA TRP A 513 1.53 12.76 20.21
C TRP A 513 1.19 11.68 19.20
N ASP A 514 -0.04 11.71 18.68
CA ASP A 514 -0.49 10.80 17.64
C ASP A 514 -0.01 11.26 16.25
N ARG A 515 0.68 10.37 15.54
CA ARG A 515 1.18 10.62 14.17
C ARG A 515 0.07 10.96 13.18
N MET A 516 -1.17 10.56 13.44
CA MET A 516 -2.36 10.89 12.65
C MET A 516 -2.83 12.34 12.84
N GLU A 517 -2.28 13.06 13.82
CA GLU A 517 -2.78 14.38 14.23
C GLU A 517 -1.72 15.48 14.17
N ILE A 518 -0.45 15.15 14.31
CA ILE A 518 0.62 16.14 14.47
C ILE A 518 1.18 16.72 13.17
N PHE A 519 0.81 16.14 12.01
CA PHE A 519 1.31 16.57 10.71
C PHE A 519 0.22 17.22 9.86
N GLU A 520 0.59 18.31 9.17
CA GLU A 520 -0.11 18.77 7.98
C GLU A 520 0.34 17.92 6.80
N ILE A 521 -0.60 17.42 6.00
CA ILE A 521 -0.35 16.52 4.87
C ILE A 521 -0.84 17.20 3.60
N ASN A 522 0.09 17.48 2.69
CA ASN A 522 -0.19 18.18 1.43
C ASN A 522 0.25 17.28 0.26
N PRO A 523 -0.69 16.58 -0.41
CA PRO A 523 -0.39 15.88 -1.64
C PRO A 523 0.06 16.86 -2.72
N LEU A 524 1.17 16.55 -3.39
CA LEU A 524 1.67 17.30 -4.54
C LEU A 524 1.27 16.50 -5.78
N SER A 525 0.43 17.12 -6.63
CA SER A 525 -0.10 16.55 -7.88
C SER A 525 0.99 16.17 -8.87
#